data_AF-A0A1V5MZR6-F1
#
_entry.id   AF-A0A1V5MZR6-F1
#
_cell.length_a   1.000
_cell.length_b   1.000
_cell.length_c   1.000
_cell.angle_alpha   90.00
_cell.angle_beta   90.00
_cell.angle_gamma   90.00
#
_symmetry.space_group_name_H-M   'P 1'
#
loop_
_entity.id
_entity.type
_entity.pdbx_description
1 polymer ?
#
loop_
_entity_poly.entity_id
_entity_poly.type
_entity_poly.pdbx_seq_one_letter_code
_entity_poly.pdbx_strand_id
1 'polypeptide(L)'
;MIGGYALTPDNRCVNYNTFSSFINVVVGTTHQGGLFAGYSANQGPSSRLTADSRFFGMGADAENTNNELLIKHLYRLTPTYAYQNGAWRVGVELELTQAQWAKRQADGHLGNTTPSANQRVYAILMYLF
;
A
#
# COMPACT_ATOMS: atom_id res chain seq x y z
N MET A 1 -1.68 -2.84 -3.50
CA MET A 1 -3.06 -2.34 -3.32
C MET A 1 -3.52 -2.71 -1.92
N ILE A 2 -4.14 -1.77 -1.20
CA ILE A 2 -4.86 -2.05 0.05
C ILE A 2 -6.33 -2.26 -0.28
N GLY A 3 -7.07 -2.97 0.56
CA GLY A 3 -8.49 -3.26 0.30
C GLY A 3 -8.91 -4.64 0.75
N GLY A 4 -10.20 -4.91 0.59
CA GLY A 4 -10.78 -6.18 0.99
C GLY A 4 -12.30 -6.18 0.90
N TYR A 5 -12.90 -7.14 1.60
CA TYR A 5 -14.33 -7.25 1.79
C TYR A 5 -14.60 -7.62 3.25
N ALA A 6 -15.82 -7.37 3.70
CA ALA A 6 -16.32 -7.91 4.94
C ALA A 6 -17.41 -8.95 4.69
N LEU A 7 -17.49 -9.94 5.57
CA LEU A 7 -18.62 -10.85 5.69
C LEU A 7 -19.46 -10.42 6.88
N THR A 8 -20.74 -10.17 6.63
CA THR A 8 -21.74 -10.01 7.69
C THR A 8 -22.02 -11.35 8.39
N PRO A 9 -22.72 -11.35 9.54
CA PRO A 9 -23.05 -12.58 10.27
C PRO A 9 -23.88 -13.60 9.46
N ASP A 10 -24.70 -13.12 8.52
CA ASP A 10 -25.46 -13.93 7.56
C ASP A 10 -24.64 -14.33 6.32
N ASN A 11 -23.31 -14.17 6.35
CA ASN A 11 -22.36 -14.47 5.28
C ASN A 11 -22.58 -13.69 3.98
N ARG A 12 -23.18 -12.50 4.06
CA ARG A 12 -23.25 -11.59 2.92
C ARG A 12 -21.93 -10.85 2.77
N CYS A 13 -21.44 -10.81 1.53
CA CYS A 13 -20.24 -10.06 1.18
C CYS A 13 -20.55 -8.56 0.99
N VAL A 14 -19.74 -7.71 1.61
CA VAL A 14 -19.75 -6.25 1.46
C VAL A 14 -18.34 -5.80 1.09
N ASN A 15 -18.18 -5.22 -0.09
CA ASN A 15 -16.87 -4.79 -0.58
C ASN A 15 -16.42 -3.51 0.12
N TYR A 16 -15.12 -3.37 0.36
CA TYR A 16 -14.53 -2.08 0.69
C TYR A 16 -14.13 -1.35 -0.58
N ASN A 17 -14.56 -0.10 -0.70
CA ASN A 17 -14.20 0.77 -1.80
C ASN A 17 -12.76 1.21 -1.63
N THR A 18 -12.00 1.15 -2.73
CA THR A 18 -10.58 1.49 -2.72
C THR A 18 -10.24 2.40 -3.89
N PHE A 19 -9.38 3.37 -3.62
CA PHE A 19 -8.76 4.18 -4.64
C PHE A 19 -7.27 3.89 -4.67
N SER A 20 -6.68 3.73 -5.86
CA SER A 20 -5.24 3.63 -6.02
C SER A 20 -4.81 4.43 -7.22
N SER A 21 -3.74 5.20 -7.08
CA SER A 21 -3.07 5.87 -8.17
C SER A 21 -1.56 5.77 -7.99
N PHE A 22 -0.86 5.70 -9.11
CA PHE A 22 0.60 5.74 -9.09
C PHE A 22 1.11 6.42 -10.34
N ILE A 23 2.32 6.91 -10.23
CA ILE A 23 3.13 7.42 -11.33
C ILE A 23 4.48 6.72 -11.28
N ASN A 24 4.97 6.36 -12.46
CA ASN A 24 6.31 5.85 -12.64
C ASN A 24 6.95 6.59 -13.81
N VAL A 25 8.07 7.25 -13.55
CA VAL A 25 8.83 7.97 -14.57
C VAL A 25 10.27 7.50 -14.51
N VAL A 26 10.82 7.16 -15.67
CA VAL A 26 12.25 6.82 -15.83
C VAL A 26 12.77 7.62 -17.03
N VAL A 27 13.90 8.29 -16.84
CA VAL A 27 14.54 9.13 -17.86
C VAL A 27 16.01 8.77 -18.02
N GLY A 28 16.49 8.82 -19.26
CA GLY A 28 17.89 8.52 -19.61
C GLY A 28 18.15 7.06 -20.01
N THR A 29 19.34 6.82 -20.55
CA THR A 29 19.78 5.52 -21.08
C THR A 29 21.02 5.01 -20.35
N THR A 30 22.13 5.74 -20.40
CA THR A 30 23.36 5.43 -19.64
C THR A 30 23.23 5.82 -18.17
N HIS A 31 22.76 7.04 -17.91
CA HIS A 31 22.42 7.52 -16.58
C HIS A 31 20.89 7.56 -16.47
N GLN A 32 20.31 6.56 -15.82
CA GLN A 32 18.87 6.45 -15.66
C GLN A 32 18.46 6.98 -14.30
N GLY A 33 17.69 8.07 -14.29
CA GLY A 33 16.98 8.54 -13.11
C GLY A 33 15.55 8.04 -13.14
N GLY A 34 15.04 7.53 -12.01
CA GLY A 34 13.66 7.08 -11.92
C GLY A 34 12.97 7.59 -10.66
N LEU A 35 11.66 7.74 -10.74
CA LEU A 35 10.81 8.05 -9.62
C LEU A 35 9.51 7.26 -9.74
N PHE A 36 9.25 6.43 -8.73
CA PHE A 36 7.94 5.87 -8.50
C PHE A 36 7.27 6.57 -7.31
N ALA A 37 6.02 6.98 -7.48
CA ALA A 37 5.20 7.46 -6.38
C ALA A 37 3.82 6.82 -6.47
N GLY A 38 3.31 6.32 -5.35
CA GLY A 38 2.05 5.60 -5.27
C GLY A 38 1.25 6.03 -4.05
N TYR A 39 -0.07 6.06 -4.24
CA TYR A 39 -1.03 6.30 -3.19
C TYR A 39 -2.17 5.29 -3.29
N SER A 40 -2.60 4.77 -2.15
CA SER A 40 -3.77 3.92 -2.04
C SER A 40 -4.60 4.32 -0.83
N ALA A 41 -5.92 4.38 -1.00
CA ALA A 41 -6.87 4.71 0.05
C ALA A 41 -7.94 3.64 0.18
N ASN A 42 -8.28 3.30 1.41
CA ASN A 42 -9.47 2.56 1.76
C ASN A 42 -10.58 3.58 2.11
N GLN A 43 -11.65 3.57 1.32
CA GLN A 43 -12.78 4.50 1.43
C GLN A 43 -13.92 3.95 2.30
N GLY A 44 -13.76 2.77 2.89
CA GLY A 44 -14.78 2.12 3.71
C GLY A 44 -15.71 1.19 2.91
N PRO A 45 -16.67 0.57 3.58
CA PRO A 45 -17.53 -0.45 2.98
C PRO A 45 -18.57 0.17 2.04
N SER A 46 -18.98 -0.58 1.03
CA SER A 46 -20.02 -0.17 0.07
C SER A 46 -21.41 -0.03 0.71
N SER A 47 -21.59 -0.61 1.90
CA SER A 47 -22.78 -0.48 2.73
C SER A 47 -22.41 -0.61 4.19
N ARG A 48 -23.22 -0.04 5.08
CA ARG A 48 -23.00 -0.10 6.53
C ARG A 48 -22.87 -1.56 7.00
N LEU A 49 -21.86 -1.84 7.81
CA LEU A 49 -21.66 -3.14 8.45
C LEU A 49 -22.32 -3.21 9.82
N THR A 50 -22.45 -4.43 10.33
CA THR A 50 -22.80 -4.73 11.72
C THR A 50 -21.53 -4.95 12.55
N ALA A 51 -21.65 -4.80 13.86
CA ALA A 51 -20.55 -5.03 14.81
C ALA A 51 -19.85 -6.39 14.55
N ASP A 52 -20.61 -7.47 14.40
CA ASP A 52 -20.06 -8.83 14.27
C ASP A 52 -19.55 -9.18 12.85
N SER A 53 -19.42 -8.18 11.95
CA SER A 53 -18.88 -8.41 10.61
C SER A 53 -17.37 -8.66 10.66
N ARG A 54 -16.90 -9.65 9.90
CA ARG A 54 -15.48 -10.02 9.79
C ARG A 54 -14.85 -9.45 8.54
N PHE A 55 -13.64 -8.90 8.63
CA PHE A 55 -12.92 -8.31 7.50
C PHE A 55 -11.87 -9.28 6.93
N PHE A 56 -11.73 -9.26 5.61
CA PHE A 56 -10.73 -10.04 4.88
C PHE A 56 -10.10 -9.15 3.82
N GLY A 57 -8.79 -8.93 3.90
CA GLY A 57 -8.11 -8.06 2.96
C GLY A 57 -6.64 -7.81 3.26
N MET A 58 -6.04 -7.02 2.38
CA MET A 58 -4.65 -6.56 2.51
C MET A 58 -4.59 -5.29 3.36
N GLY A 59 -3.64 -5.27 4.30
CA GLY A 59 -3.48 -4.13 5.22
C GLY A 59 -4.44 -4.17 6.40
N ALA A 60 -4.81 -5.37 6.84
CA ALA A 60 -5.52 -5.63 8.09
C ALA A 60 -4.59 -6.22 9.15
N ASP A 61 -4.82 -5.89 10.41
CA ASP A 61 -4.30 -6.70 11.51
C ASP A 61 -5.12 -7.99 11.67
N ALA A 62 -4.53 -9.01 12.29
CA ALA A 62 -5.11 -10.36 12.28
C ALA A 62 -6.30 -10.53 13.23
N GLU A 63 -6.71 -9.49 13.98
CA GLU A 63 -7.65 -9.65 15.09
C GLU A 63 -9.09 -9.84 14.62
N ASN A 64 -9.45 -9.35 13.43
CA ASN A 64 -10.78 -9.55 12.84
C ASN A 64 -11.95 -9.15 13.78
N THR A 65 -11.68 -8.22 14.69
CA THR A 65 -12.62 -7.69 15.69
C THR A 65 -13.08 -6.28 15.30
N ASN A 66 -14.00 -5.71 16.06
CA ASN A 66 -14.50 -4.35 15.87
C ASN A 66 -13.44 -3.29 16.19
N ASN A 67 -12.27 -3.70 16.68
CA ASN A 67 -11.12 -2.84 16.99
C ASN A 67 -9.93 -3.07 16.05
N GLU A 68 -10.08 -3.94 15.06
CA GLU A 68 -9.06 -4.22 14.03
C GLU A 68 -8.55 -2.92 13.39
N LEU A 69 -7.23 -2.84 13.25
CA LEU A 69 -6.56 -1.79 12.52
C LEU A 69 -6.50 -2.14 11.04
N LEU A 70 -7.03 -1.23 10.23
CA LEU A 70 -6.98 -1.30 8.78
C LEU A 70 -6.13 -0.14 8.25
N ILE A 71 -5.30 -0.38 7.25
CA ILE A 71 -4.63 0.70 6.53
C ILE A 71 -5.69 1.52 5.80
N LYS A 72 -5.84 2.79 6.21
CA LYS A 72 -6.72 3.77 5.56
C LYS A 72 -6.03 4.44 4.39
N HIS A 73 -4.77 4.83 4.56
CA HIS A 73 -3.96 5.45 3.50
C HIS A 73 -2.58 4.79 3.44
N LEU A 74 -2.10 4.53 2.24
CA LEU A 74 -0.77 4.00 1.98
C LEU A 74 -0.08 4.90 0.96
N TYR A 75 1.08 5.43 1.33
CA TYR A 75 1.94 6.25 0.47
C TYR A 75 3.24 5.51 0.23
N ARG A 76 3.74 5.58 -1.00
CA ARG A 76 5.05 5.05 -1.37
C ARG A 76 5.75 6.04 -2.29
N LEU A 77 7.01 6.33 -2.00
CA LEU A 77 7.89 7.16 -2.81
C LEU A 77 9.22 6.42 -2.98
N THR A 78 9.66 6.30 -4.21
CA THR A 78 10.81 5.47 -4.55
C THR A 78 11.66 6.14 -5.63
N PRO A 79 12.57 7.07 -5.27
CA PRO A 79 13.58 7.56 -6.19
C PRO A 79 14.63 6.48 -6.45
N THR A 80 15.02 6.37 -7.71
CA THR A 80 16.00 5.40 -8.19
C THR A 80 17.02 6.06 -9.07
N TYR A 81 18.22 5.50 -9.08
CA TYR A 81 19.26 5.84 -10.03
C TYR A 81 19.96 4.58 -10.49
N ALA A 82 20.20 4.45 -11.79
CA ALA A 82 20.98 3.37 -12.37
C ALA A 82 21.97 3.90 -13.40
N TYR A 83 23.15 3.31 -13.43
CA TYR A 83 24.17 3.53 -14.44
C TYR A 83 24.35 2.25 -15.25
N GLN A 84 24.34 2.39 -16.58
CA GLN A 84 24.56 1.30 -17.53
C GLN A 84 25.75 1.62 -18.41
N ASN A 85 26.71 0.67 -18.49
CA ASN A 85 27.85 0.74 -19.39
C ASN A 85 28.17 -0.65 -19.95
N GLY A 86 27.86 -0.84 -21.24
CA GLY A 86 27.99 -2.14 -21.90
C GLY A 86 27.17 -3.22 -21.18
N ALA A 87 27.84 -4.31 -20.80
CA ALA A 87 27.25 -5.41 -20.07
C ALA A 87 27.01 -5.11 -18.57
N TRP A 88 27.54 -4.02 -18.02
CA TRP A 88 27.42 -3.72 -16.60
C TRP A 88 26.27 -2.76 -16.32
N ARG A 89 25.52 -3.06 -15.25
CA ARG A 89 24.52 -2.16 -14.67
C ARG A 89 24.67 -2.09 -13.16
N VAL A 90 24.73 -0.87 -12.64
CA VAL A 90 24.74 -0.57 -11.19
C VAL A 90 23.55 0.30 -10.88
N GLY A 91 22.90 0.11 -9.74
CA GLY A 91 21.80 0.99 -9.34
C GLY A 91 21.59 1.06 -7.85
N VAL A 92 20.91 2.12 -7.44
CA VAL A 92 20.47 2.36 -6.07
C VAL A 92 18.99 2.76 -6.09
N GLU A 93 18.25 2.28 -5.10
CA GLU A 93 16.85 2.62 -4.86
C GLU A 93 16.68 2.99 -3.39
N LEU A 94 16.00 4.12 -3.14
CA LEU A 94 15.51 4.47 -1.82
C LEU A 94 14.01 4.25 -1.83
N GLU A 95 13.48 3.53 -0.85
CA GLU A 95 12.05 3.30 -0.73
C GLU A 95 11.54 3.90 0.57
N LEU A 96 10.62 4.85 0.46
CA LEU A 96 9.92 5.49 1.56
C LEU A 96 8.46 5.06 1.51
N THR A 97 8.01 4.28 2.49
CA THR A 97 6.62 3.81 2.57
C THR A 97 6.00 4.30 3.89
N GLN A 98 4.82 4.90 3.83
CA GLN A 98 4.04 5.29 5.00
C GLN A 98 2.65 4.68 4.93
N ALA A 99 2.27 3.92 5.96
CA ALA A 99 0.92 3.45 6.18
C ALA A 99 0.26 4.28 7.28
N GLN A 100 -0.99 4.68 7.05
CA GLN A 100 -1.84 5.32 8.05
C GLN A 100 -2.91 4.33 8.47
N TRP A 101 -2.74 3.79 9.67
CA TRP A 101 -3.63 2.78 10.25
C TRP A 101 -4.81 3.47 10.93
N ALA A 102 -6.02 2.93 10.78
CA ALA A 102 -7.20 3.42 11.45
C ALA A 102 -7.97 2.26 12.06
N LYS A 103 -8.55 2.49 13.24
CA LYS A 103 -9.48 1.54 13.86
C LYS A 103 -10.76 1.49 13.03
N ARG A 104 -11.23 0.27 12.77
CA ARG A 104 -12.55 0.02 12.21
C ARG A 104 -13.60 0.44 13.25
N GLN A 105 -14.68 1.07 12.79
CA GLN A 105 -15.84 1.41 13.61
C GLN A 105 -16.91 0.32 13.47
N ALA A 106 -17.91 0.32 14.37
CA ALA A 106 -18.98 -0.67 14.37
C ALA A 106 -19.79 -0.72 13.06
N ASP A 107 -19.75 0.35 12.27
CA ASP A 107 -20.43 0.48 10.98
C ASP A 107 -19.52 0.11 9.78
N GLY A 108 -18.26 -0.28 10.06
CA GLY A 108 -17.25 -0.65 9.09
C GLY A 108 -16.37 0.50 8.58
N HIS A 109 -16.69 1.76 8.87
CA HIS A 109 -15.88 2.89 8.43
C HIS A 109 -14.59 3.03 9.25
N LEU A 110 -13.62 3.73 8.68
CA LEU A 110 -12.29 3.92 9.27
C LEU A 110 -12.19 5.27 9.96
N GLY A 111 -11.91 5.23 11.27
CA GLY A 111 -11.79 6.42 12.11
C GLY A 111 -10.51 7.21 11.89
N ASN A 112 -9.99 7.78 12.99
CA ASN A 112 -8.76 8.54 13.01
C ASN A 112 -7.54 7.66 12.69
N THR A 113 -6.55 8.28 12.05
CA THR A 113 -5.36 7.59 11.58
C THR A 113 -4.18 7.72 12.55
N THR A 114 -3.35 6.68 12.58
CA THR A 114 -2.06 6.64 13.27
C THR A 114 -0.99 6.24 12.23
N PRO A 115 0.04 7.06 12.00
CA PRO A 115 1.03 6.79 10.98
C PRO A 115 2.06 5.75 11.43
N SER A 116 2.54 4.95 10.48
CA SER A 116 3.69 4.06 10.61
C SER A 116 4.50 4.15 9.32
N ALA A 117 5.82 4.33 9.42
CA ALA A 117 6.70 4.54 8.28
C ALA A 117 7.81 3.50 8.24
N ASN A 118 8.21 3.12 7.04
CA ASN A 118 9.36 2.27 6.77
C ASN A 118 10.22 2.87 5.67
N GLN A 119 11.53 2.76 5.83
CA GLN A 119 12.52 3.27 4.89
C GLN A 119 13.49 2.15 4.55
N ARG A 120 13.73 1.92 3.26
CA ARG A 120 14.62 0.85 2.78
C ARG A 120 15.56 1.39 1.71
N VAL A 121 16.77 0.85 1.67
CA VAL A 121 17.78 1.19 0.66
C VAL A 121 18.22 -0.10 0.00
N TYR A 122 18.24 -0.09 -1.34
CA TYR A 122 18.68 -1.21 -2.15
C TYR A 122 19.80 -0.76 -3.06
N ALA A 123 20.82 -1.59 -3.21
CA ALA A 123 21.86 -1.43 -4.21
C ALA A 123 21.94 -2.71 -5.05
N ILE A 124 22.13 -2.56 -6.36
CA ILE A 124 22.22 -3.68 -7.29
C ILE A 124 23.44 -3.53 -8.19
N LEU A 125 24.11 -4.65 -8.45
CA LEU A 125 25.16 -4.81 -9.46
C LEU A 125 24.75 -6.00 -10.35
N MET A 126 24.69 -5.76 -11.66
CA MET A 126 24.30 -6.77 -12.65
C MET A 126 25.29 -6.79 -13.81
N TYR A 127 25.52 -8.00 -14.33
CA TYR A 127 26.20 -8.24 -15.60
C TYR A 127 25.21 -8.90 -16.57
N LEU A 128 25.07 -8.35 -17.77
CA LEU A 128 24.22 -8.86 -18.83
C LEU A 128 25.08 -9.66 -19.82
N PHE A 129 24.78 -10.96 -19.95
CA PHE A 129 25.43 -11.90 -20.87
C PHE A 129 24.81 -11.87 -22.27
#